data_AF-A0A811TDN6-F1
#
_entry.id   AF-A0A811TDN6-F1
#
_cell.length_a   1.000
_cell.length_b   1.000
_cell.length_c   1.000
_cell.angle_alpha   90.00
_cell.angle_beta   90.00
_cell.angle_gamma   90.00
#
_symmetry.space_group_name_H-M   'P 1'
#
loop_
_entity.id
_entity.type
_entity.pdbx_description
1 polymer ?
#
loop_
_entity_poly.entity_id
_entity_poly.type
_entity_poly.pdbx_seq_one_letter_code
_entity_poly.pdbx_strand_id
1 'polypeptide(L)'
;MVDQAEIHRKTVSFEIEERRWTTDKIRSNFVDLPDKEEAWKDLIQLTQDKNLDVRWIAASTLGSVFQHVPDKEEAWKDLIQLTQDKVGYVWLRAADALGSVFQHVPDKEAAWKDLHQLTQGKDSDVRM
;
A
#
# COMPACT_ATOMS: atom_id res chain seq x y z
N MET A 1 18.22 8.65 -14.17
CA MET A 1 17.71 7.28 -13.95
C MET A 1 17.64 7.09 -12.45
N VAL A 2 16.50 6.64 -11.94
CA VAL A 2 16.32 6.38 -10.50
C VAL A 2 17.04 5.06 -10.17
N ASP A 3 17.84 5.05 -9.11
CA ASP A 3 18.50 3.84 -8.65
C ASP A 3 17.53 3.01 -7.80
N GLN A 4 16.78 2.13 -8.46
CA GLN A 4 15.80 1.28 -7.79
C GLN A 4 16.47 0.31 -6.81
N ALA A 5 17.68 -0.17 -7.10
CA ALA A 5 18.38 -1.08 -6.20
C ALA A 5 18.74 -0.40 -4.87
N GLU A 6 19.11 0.89 -4.91
CA GLU A 6 19.31 1.68 -3.69
C GLU A 6 18.01 1.86 -2.90
N ILE A 7 16.88 2.15 -3.59
CA ILE A 7 15.55 2.28 -2.98
C ILE A 7 15.17 1.01 -2.24
N HIS A 8 15.28 -0.15 -2.91
CA HIS A 8 14.97 -1.46 -2.35
C HIS A 8 15.86 -1.76 -1.14
N ARG A 9 17.19 -1.54 -1.24
CA ARG A 9 18.12 -1.78 -0.13
C ARG A 9 17.76 -1.00 1.13
N LYS A 10 17.24 0.23 0.99
CA LYS A 10 16.93 1.11 2.11
C LYS A 10 15.61 0.80 2.81
N THR A 11 14.73 -0.04 2.23
CA THR A 11 13.48 -0.50 2.88
C THR A 11 13.71 -1.18 4.23
N VAL A 12 14.83 -1.91 4.36
CA VAL A 12 15.22 -2.66 5.56
C VAL A 12 16.28 -1.94 6.40
N SER A 13 16.58 -0.67 6.08
CA SER A 13 17.58 0.09 6.83
C SER A 13 17.17 0.24 8.29
N PHE A 14 18.16 0.32 9.19
CA PHE A 14 17.93 0.69 10.58
C PHE A 14 17.51 2.15 10.73
N GLU A 15 17.94 3.01 9.81
CA GLU A 15 17.68 4.45 9.83
C GLU A 15 16.26 4.76 9.34
N ILE A 16 15.46 5.42 10.20
CA ILE A 16 14.07 5.78 9.89
C ILE A 16 14.00 6.70 8.67
N GLU A 17 14.94 7.65 8.58
CA GLU A 17 14.98 8.61 7.47
C GLU A 17 15.24 7.95 6.12
N GLU A 18 16.02 6.85 6.09
CA GLU A 18 16.24 6.10 4.85
C GLU A 18 14.95 5.40 4.39
N ARG A 19 14.16 4.86 5.32
CA ARG A 19 12.88 4.22 5.01
C ARG A 19 11.82 5.24 4.57
N ARG A 20 11.77 6.41 5.21
CA ARG A 20 10.92 7.53 4.75
C ARG A 20 11.31 8.00 3.35
N TRP A 21 12.61 8.19 3.13
CA TRP A 21 13.16 8.55 1.83
C TRP A 21 12.78 7.53 0.75
N THR A 22 12.84 6.23 1.06
CA THR A 22 12.40 5.17 0.14
C THR A 22 10.95 5.38 -0.27
N THR A 23 10.03 5.59 0.69
CA THR A 23 8.62 5.83 0.38
C THR A 23 8.41 7.06 -0.49
N ASP A 24 9.05 8.18 -0.17
CA ASP A 24 8.96 9.42 -0.95
C ASP A 24 9.52 9.27 -2.38
N LYS A 25 10.60 8.49 -2.52
CA LYS A 25 11.21 8.20 -3.83
C LYS A 25 10.32 7.32 -4.67
N ILE A 26 9.76 6.25 -4.10
CA ILE A 26 8.79 5.39 -4.79
C ILE A 26 7.59 6.24 -5.21
N ARG A 27 6.99 7.02 -4.31
CA ARG A 27 5.84 7.89 -4.62
C ARG A 27 6.09 8.81 -5.82
N SER A 28 7.26 9.45 -5.86
CA SER A 28 7.57 10.48 -6.86
C SER A 28 8.02 9.90 -8.21
N ASN A 29 8.50 8.65 -8.24
CA ASN A 29 9.12 8.07 -9.43
C ASN A 29 8.49 6.75 -9.87
N PHE A 30 7.39 6.30 -9.26
CA PHE A 30 6.81 4.97 -9.50
C PHE A 30 6.63 4.63 -10.98
N VAL A 31 6.19 5.61 -11.78
CA VAL A 31 5.97 5.44 -13.24
C VAL A 31 7.27 5.11 -13.97
N ASP A 32 8.39 5.69 -13.52
CA ASP A 32 9.71 5.55 -14.13
C ASP A 32 10.52 4.36 -13.58
N LEU A 33 10.02 3.68 -12.55
CA LEU A 33 10.68 2.49 -12.00
C LEU A 33 10.58 1.32 -12.99
N PRO A 34 11.70 0.64 -13.30
CA PRO A 34 11.71 -0.52 -14.19
C PRO A 34 10.92 -1.70 -13.61
N ASP A 35 10.98 -1.94 -12.30
CA ASP A 35 10.26 -3.03 -11.63
C ASP A 35 9.21 -2.45 -10.65
N LYS A 36 7.98 -2.28 -11.14
CA LYS A 36 6.88 -1.72 -10.33
C LYS A 36 6.34 -2.72 -9.31
N GLU A 37 6.53 -4.01 -9.54
CA GLU A 37 6.09 -5.06 -8.61
C GLU A 37 7.00 -5.12 -7.39
N GLU A 38 8.32 -5.00 -7.57
CA GLU A 38 9.27 -4.86 -6.45
C GLU A 38 8.97 -3.59 -5.65
N ALA A 39 8.78 -2.45 -6.32
CA ALA A 39 8.45 -1.20 -5.65
C ALA A 39 7.12 -1.27 -4.87
N TRP A 40 6.13 -2.00 -5.40
CA TRP A 40 4.87 -2.26 -4.69
C TRP A 40 5.10 -3.12 -3.45
N LYS A 41 5.85 -4.22 -3.56
CA LYS A 41 6.20 -5.11 -2.43
C LYS A 41 6.99 -4.38 -1.35
N ASP A 42 7.90 -3.50 -1.74
CA ASP A 42 8.65 -2.63 -0.83
C ASP A 42 7.71 -1.74 0.00
N LEU A 43 6.70 -1.15 -0.63
CA LEU A 43 5.68 -0.36 0.07
C LEU A 43 4.85 -1.23 1.02
N ILE A 44 4.40 -2.41 0.59
CA ILE A 44 3.66 -3.37 1.44
C ILE A 44 4.51 -3.72 2.67
N GLN A 45 5.80 -4.01 2.51
CA GLN A 45 6.69 -4.29 3.63
C GLN A 45 6.80 -3.08 4.58
N LEU A 46 6.92 -1.86 4.04
CA LEU A 46 7.01 -0.64 4.85
C LEU A 46 5.70 -0.31 5.61
N THR A 47 4.54 -0.83 5.19
CA THR A 47 3.32 -0.74 6.02
C THR A 47 3.45 -1.49 7.34
N GLN A 48 4.40 -2.42 7.45
CA GLN A 48 4.68 -3.19 8.66
C GLN A 48 5.87 -2.64 9.47
N ASP A 49 6.38 -1.46 9.12
CA ASP A 49 7.57 -0.88 9.74
C ASP A 49 7.42 -0.67 11.25
N LYS A 50 8.50 -0.72 12.03
CA LYS A 50 8.41 -0.46 13.48
C LYS A 50 7.98 0.98 13.81
N ASN A 51 8.21 1.93 12.90
CA ASN A 51 7.85 3.33 13.07
C ASN A 51 6.49 3.64 12.45
N LEU A 52 5.55 4.17 13.26
CA LEU A 52 4.19 4.48 12.82
C LEU A 52 4.12 5.46 11.64
N ASP A 53 5.04 6.42 11.56
CA ASP A 53 5.05 7.40 10.49
C ASP A 53 5.48 6.77 9.15
N VAL A 54 6.46 5.87 9.18
CA VAL A 54 6.85 5.09 7.98
C VAL A 54 5.66 4.27 7.47
N ARG A 55 4.94 3.58 8.37
CA ARG A 55 3.72 2.84 8.01
C ARG A 55 2.69 3.74 7.34
N TRP A 56 2.46 4.92 7.92
CA TRP A 56 1.47 5.86 7.44
C TRP A 56 1.80 6.36 6.02
N ILE A 57 3.03 6.80 5.80
CA ILE A 57 3.46 7.29 4.50
C ILE A 57 3.41 6.14 3.47
N ALA A 58 3.78 4.92 3.85
CA ALA A 58 3.74 3.76 2.95
C ALA A 58 2.30 3.44 2.50
N ALA A 59 1.35 3.35 3.43
CA ALA A 59 -0.05 3.07 3.11
C ALA A 59 -0.68 4.18 2.25
N SER A 60 -0.38 5.45 2.55
CA SER A 60 -0.82 6.58 1.70
C SER A 60 -0.21 6.53 0.30
N THR A 61 1.04 6.07 0.19
CA THR A 61 1.73 5.95 -1.09
C THR A 61 1.14 4.82 -1.93
N LEU A 62 0.79 3.67 -1.35
CA LEU A 62 0.08 2.58 -2.04
C LEU A 62 -1.16 3.10 -2.76
N GLY A 63 -2.00 3.89 -2.08
CA GLY A 63 -3.19 4.48 -2.69
C GLY A 63 -2.87 5.45 -3.83
N SER A 64 -1.80 6.24 -3.69
CA SER A 64 -1.39 7.23 -4.69
C SER A 64 -0.84 6.59 -5.98
N VAL A 65 -0.09 5.50 -5.85
CA VAL A 65 0.60 4.86 -6.99
C VAL A 65 -0.21 3.74 -7.64
N PHE A 66 -1.29 3.27 -6.99
CA PHE A 66 -2.13 2.14 -7.43
C PHE A 66 -2.50 2.19 -8.92
N GLN A 67 -2.90 3.36 -9.43
CA GLN A 67 -3.31 3.53 -10.82
C GLN A 67 -2.22 3.13 -11.83
N HIS A 68 -0.96 3.18 -11.42
CA HIS A 68 0.22 2.88 -12.22
C HIS A 68 0.73 1.44 -12.06
N VAL A 69 0.13 0.64 -11.18
CA VAL A 69 0.49 -0.78 -11.01
C VAL A 69 0.02 -1.58 -12.22
N PRO A 70 0.86 -2.50 -12.76
CA PRO A 70 0.47 -3.37 -13.88
C PRO A 70 -0.70 -4.29 -13.52
N ASP A 71 -0.59 -5.04 -12.42
CA ASP A 71 -1.64 -5.93 -11.92
C ASP A 71 -2.45 -5.24 -10.81
N LYS A 72 -3.59 -4.67 -11.21
CA LYS A 72 -4.50 -3.98 -10.29
C LYS A 72 -5.37 -4.94 -9.48
N GLU A 73 -5.56 -6.17 -9.94
CA GLU A 73 -6.35 -7.16 -9.22
C GLU A 73 -5.55 -7.73 -8.04
N GLU A 74 -4.26 -8.01 -8.25
CA GLU A 74 -3.34 -8.40 -7.18
C GLU A 74 -3.16 -7.26 -6.17
N ALA A 75 -2.88 -6.04 -6.65
CA ALA A 75 -2.74 -4.86 -5.80
C ALA A 75 -4.01 -4.59 -4.96
N TRP A 76 -5.20 -4.84 -5.51
CA TRP A 76 -6.45 -4.73 -4.76
C TRP A 76 -6.52 -5.76 -3.63
N LYS A 77 -6.18 -7.03 -3.90
CA LYS A 77 -6.16 -8.10 -2.88
C LYS A 77 -5.17 -7.80 -1.76
N ASP A 78 -4.00 -7.25 -2.09
CA ASP A 78 -3.02 -6.83 -1.08
C ASP A 78 -3.60 -5.76 -0.14
N LEU A 79 -4.29 -4.75 -0.69
CA LEU A 79 -4.94 -3.71 0.11
C LEU A 79 -6.06 -4.29 0.99
N ILE A 80 -6.87 -5.22 0.46
CA ILE A 80 -7.88 -5.94 1.26
C ILE A 80 -7.20 -6.70 2.41
N GLN A 81 -6.10 -7.40 2.16
CA GLN A 81 -5.38 -8.12 3.21
C GLN A 81 -4.82 -7.16 4.27
N LEU A 82 -4.30 -5.99 3.88
CA LEU A 82 -3.83 -4.98 4.82
C LEU A 82 -4.95 -4.43 5.73
N THR A 83 -6.21 -4.42 5.28
CA THR A 83 -7.34 -4.04 6.17
C THR A 83 -7.62 -5.06 7.27
N GLN A 84 -7.18 -6.30 7.10
CA GLN A 84 -7.32 -7.34 8.11
C GLN A 84 -6.17 -7.30 9.13
N ASP A 85 -5.11 -6.55 8.84
CA ASP A 85 -3.99 -6.37 9.75
C ASP A 85 -4.29 -5.30 10.81
N LYS A 86 -4.56 -5.76 12.02
CA LYS A 86 -4.88 -4.90 13.17
C LYS A 86 -3.65 -4.23 13.80
N VAL A 87 -2.43 -4.52 13.34
CA VAL A 87 -1.21 -4.01 13.97
C VAL A 87 -0.97 -2.55 13.57
N GLY A 88 -0.88 -1.67 14.57
CA GLY A 88 -0.38 -0.31 14.41
C GLY A 88 -1.20 0.59 13.47
N TYR A 89 -2.52 0.40 13.44
CA TYR A 89 -3.48 1.23 12.67
C TYR A 89 -3.31 1.18 11.14
N VAL A 90 -2.59 0.18 10.62
CA VAL A 90 -2.41 -0.02 9.17
C VAL A 90 -3.76 -0.24 8.48
N TRP A 91 -4.67 -0.96 9.13
CA TRP A 91 -6.03 -1.19 8.63
C TRP A 91 -6.78 0.09 8.26
N LEU A 92 -6.67 1.17 9.06
CA LEU A 92 -7.36 2.43 8.83
C LEU A 92 -6.87 3.11 7.55
N ARG A 93 -5.59 2.98 7.23
CA ARG A 93 -5.01 3.57 6.03
C ARG A 93 -5.18 2.71 4.80
N ALA A 94 -5.16 1.38 4.97
CA ALA A 94 -5.57 0.47 3.91
C ALA A 94 -7.04 0.70 3.52
N ALA A 95 -7.91 0.99 4.49
CA ALA A 95 -9.30 1.41 4.29
C ALA A 95 -9.41 2.70 3.45
N ASP A 96 -8.71 3.75 3.88
CA ASP A 96 -8.65 5.03 3.14
C ASP A 96 -8.14 4.82 1.70
N ALA A 97 -7.11 3.98 1.54
CA ALA A 97 -6.54 3.65 0.24
C ALA A 97 -7.56 2.91 -0.65
N LEU A 98 -8.24 1.89 -0.13
CA LEU A 98 -9.28 1.14 -0.87
C LEU A 98 -10.37 2.07 -1.41
N GLY A 99 -10.87 3.00 -0.60
CA GLY A 99 -11.84 4.00 -1.05
C GLY A 99 -11.32 4.89 -2.17
N SER A 100 -10.05 5.30 -2.08
CA SER A 100 -9.40 6.15 -3.08
C SER A 100 -9.14 5.42 -4.41
N VAL A 101 -8.77 4.14 -4.34
CA VAL A 101 -8.36 3.36 -5.52
C VAL A 101 -9.50 2.63 -6.22
N PHE A 102 -10.68 2.54 -5.60
CA PHE A 102 -11.85 1.84 -6.15
C PHE A 102 -12.17 2.24 -7.60
N GLN A 103 -12.00 3.51 -7.97
CA GLN A 103 -12.23 3.97 -9.34
C GLN A 103 -11.29 3.33 -10.39
N HIS A 104 -10.11 2.89 -9.95
CA HIS A 104 -9.04 2.34 -10.80
C HIS A 104 -9.12 0.82 -10.95
N VAL A 105 -9.93 0.11 -10.16
CA VAL A 105 -10.07 -1.34 -10.33
C VAL A 105 -10.80 -1.70 -11.64
N PRO A 106 -10.37 -2.76 -12.35
CA PRO A 106 -11.06 -3.23 -13.56
C PRO A 106 -12.47 -3.75 -13.26
N ASP A 107 -12.60 -4.64 -12.29
CA ASP A 107 -13.88 -5.23 -11.87
C ASP A 107 -14.43 -4.51 -10.62
N LYS A 108 -15.30 -3.53 -10.87
CA LYS A 108 -15.94 -2.74 -9.82
C LYS A 108 -17.01 -3.54 -9.06
N GLU A 109 -17.62 -4.54 -9.68
CA GLU A 109 -18.65 -5.35 -9.04
C GLU A 109 -18.02 -6.29 -8.00
N ALA A 110 -16.93 -6.96 -8.37
CA ALA A 110 -16.12 -7.74 -7.44
C ALA A 110 -15.56 -6.87 -6.31
N ALA A 111 -14.93 -5.74 -6.63
CA ALA A 111 -14.41 -4.81 -5.64
C ALA A 111 -15.50 -4.29 -4.67
N TRP A 112 -16.69 -4.00 -5.18
CA TRP A 112 -17.82 -3.58 -4.34
C TRP A 112 -18.27 -4.68 -3.39
N LYS A 113 -18.32 -5.93 -3.87
CA LYS A 113 -18.65 -7.08 -3.05
C LYS A 113 -17.62 -7.28 -1.93
N ASP A 114 -16.33 -7.13 -2.24
CA ASP A 114 -15.26 -7.22 -1.24
C ASP A 114 -15.42 -6.13 -0.16
N LEU A 115 -15.62 -4.88 -0.57
CA LEU A 115 -15.88 -3.77 0.38
C LEU A 115 -17.11 -4.04 1.24
N HIS A 116 -18.18 -4.55 0.65
CA HIS A 116 -19.39 -4.90 1.39
C HIS A 116 -19.12 -6.00 2.43
N GLN A 117 -18.35 -7.02 2.06
CA GLN A 117 -17.95 -8.09 2.98
C GLN A 117 -17.07 -7.57 4.14
N LEU A 118 -16.17 -6.62 3.89
CA LEU A 118 -15.36 -5.99 4.94
C LEU A 118 -16.26 -5.31 6.01
N THR A 119 -17.34 -4.66 5.60
CA THR A 119 -18.29 -4.02 6.53
C THR A 119 -19.20 -5.00 7.29
N GLN A 120 -19.46 -6.19 6.71
CA GLN A 120 -20.30 -7.23 7.32
C GLN A 120 -19.52 -8.24 8.18
N GLY A 121 -18.18 -8.23 8.11
CA GLY A 121 -17.33 -9.12 8.90
C GLY A 121 -17.59 -9.02 10.40
N LYS A 122 -17.59 -10.16 11.10
CA LYS A 122 -17.79 -10.26 12.56
C LYS A 122 -16.65 -9.62 13.38
N ASP A 123 -15.56 -9.20 12.74
CA ASP A 123 -14.41 -8.59 13.38
C ASP A 123 -14.58 -7.06 13.38
N SER A 124 -15.30 -6.57 14.37
CA SER A 124 -15.98 -5.27 14.45
C SER A 124 -15.09 -4.02 14.53
N ASP A 125 -13.80 -4.13 14.24
CA ASP A 125 -12.87 -2.99 14.28
C ASP A 125 -12.67 -2.33 12.89
N VAL A 126 -13.06 -3.01 11.80
CA VAL A 126 -12.91 -2.53 10.41
C VAL A 126 -14.23 -1.92 9.87
N ARG A 127 -15.13 -1.48 10.75
CA ARG A 127 -16.34 -0.75 10.32
C ARG A 127 -15.92 0.63 9.81
N MET A 128 -15.67 0.71 8.50
CA MET A 128 -15.48 1.95 7.74
C MET A 128 -16.78 2.75 7.67
#